data_AF-A0AA50YQY4-F1
#
_entry.id   AF-A0AA50YQY4-F1
#
_cell.length_a   1.000
_cell.length_b   1.000
_cell.length_c   1.000
_cell.angle_alpha   90.00
_cell.angle_beta   90.00
_cell.angle_gamma   90.00
#
_symmetry.space_group_name_H-M   'P 1'
#
loop_
_entity.id
_entity.type
_entity.pdbx_description
1 polymer ?
#
loop_
_entity_poly.entity_id
_entity_poly.type
_entity_poly.pdbx_seq_one_letter_code
_entity_poly.pdbx_strand_id
1 'polypeptide(L)' 'DVAPVDAWRIMMALKSGLLAETCWALDILNILLFDDNCIGYFGLQNMPGLLELLLEHFHRSLSDVF' A
#
# COMPACT_ATOMS: atom_id res chain seq x y z
N ASP A 1 5.12 -18.05 -5.61
CA ASP A 1 6.23 -17.41 -4.90
C ASP A 1 6.12 -15.89 -4.97
N VAL A 2 5.58 -15.29 -3.92
CA VAL A 2 5.74 -13.85 -3.67
C VAL A 2 7.19 -13.69 -3.20
N ALA A 3 8.03 -13.06 -4.03
CA ALA A 3 9.37 -12.66 -3.58
C ALA A 3 9.22 -11.71 -2.38
N PRO A 4 10.18 -11.63 -1.44
CA PRO A 4 10.11 -10.69 -0.33
C PRO A 4 9.97 -9.28 -0.92
N VAL A 5 8.77 -8.70 -0.82
CA VAL A 5 8.51 -7.36 -1.32
C VAL A 5 8.97 -6.40 -0.25
N ASP A 6 10.04 -5.65 -0.55
CA ASP A 6 10.50 -4.58 0.31
C ASP A 6 9.40 -3.55 0.49
N ALA A 7 9.10 -3.24 1.75
CA ALA A 7 8.07 -2.29 2.13
C ALA A 7 8.28 -0.91 1.45
N TRP A 8 9.55 -0.52 1.24
CA TRP A 8 9.93 0.68 0.49
C TRP A 8 9.41 0.69 -0.95
N ARG A 9 9.39 -0.46 -1.65
CA ARG A 9 8.87 -0.53 -3.02
C ARG A 9 7.37 -0.26 -3.06
N ILE A 10 6.63 -0.75 -2.07
CA ILE A 10 5.19 -0.47 -1.93
C ILE A 10 4.98 1.02 -1.71
N MET A 11 5.75 1.66 -0.82
CA MET A 11 5.68 3.12 -0.61
C MET A 11 5.98 3.91 -1.88
N MET A 12 7.01 3.53 -2.65
CA MET A 12 7.35 4.22 -3.89
C MET A 12 6.28 4.04 -4.96
N ALA A 13 5.73 2.83 -5.10
CA ALA A 13 4.65 2.55 -6.03
C ALA A 13 3.39 3.35 -5.69
N LEU A 14 3.01 3.44 -4.40
CA LEU A 14 1.92 4.30 -3.95
C LEU A 14 2.22 5.80 -4.17
N LYS A 15 3.47 6.24 -4.02
CA LYS A 15 3.89 7.63 -4.27
C LYS A 15 3.96 8.01 -5.75
N SER A 16 4.12 7.04 -6.66
CA SER A 16 4.20 7.30 -8.10
C SER A 16 2.92 7.96 -8.64
N GLY A 17 1.77 7.66 -8.03
CA GLY A 17 0.46 8.09 -8.52
C GLY A 17 0.01 7.40 -9.81
N LEU A 18 0.76 6.44 -10.34
CA LEU A 18 0.36 5.65 -11.50
C LEU A 18 -0.68 4.61 -11.09
N LEU A 19 -1.83 4.59 -11.76
CA LEU A 19 -2.94 3.68 -11.44
C LEU A 19 -2.49 2.21 -11.33
N ALA A 20 -1.71 1.73 -12.30
CA ALA A 20 -1.23 0.35 -12.31
C ALA A 20 -0.29 0.03 -11.13
N GLU A 21 0.60 0.96 -10.77
CA GLU A 21 1.52 0.78 -9.65
C GLU A 21 0.79 0.87 -8.30
N THR A 22 -0.15 1.80 -8.17
CA THR A 22 -1.01 1.92 -6.98
C THR A 22 -1.86 0.67 -6.80
N CYS A 23 -2.52 0.16 -7.86
CA CYS A 23 -3.28 -1.09 -7.78
C CYS A 23 -2.40 -2.27 -7.37
N TRP A 24 -1.23 -2.43 -8.03
CA TRP A 24 -0.28 -3.48 -7.67
C TRP A 24 0.17 -3.37 -6.21
N ALA A 25 0.49 -2.16 -5.74
CA ALA A 25 0.93 -1.93 -4.36
C ALA A 25 -0.18 -2.24 -3.35
N LEU A 26 -1.43 -1.86 -3.65
CA LEU A 26 -2.60 -2.17 -2.82
C LEU A 26 -2.88 -3.66 -2.76
N ASP A 27 -2.84 -4.38 -3.89
CA ASP A 27 -3.05 -5.83 -3.93
C ASP A 27 -1.99 -6.57 -3.10
N ILE A 28 -0.72 -6.21 -3.28
CA ILE A 28 0.38 -6.80 -2.51
C ILE A 28 0.26 -6.46 -1.03
N LEU A 29 -0.04 -5.20 -0.68
CA LEU A 29 -0.25 -4.80 0.72
C LEU A 29 -1.39 -5.61 1.36
N ASN A 30 -2.48 -5.84 0.63
CA ASN A 30 -3.62 -6.59 1.13
C ASN A 30 -3.27 -8.07 1.37
N ILE A 31 -2.49 -8.68 0.47
CA ILE A 31 -1.99 -10.05 0.64
C ILE A 31 -1.04 -10.15 1.86
N LEU A 32 -0.11 -9.20 1.99
CA LEU A 32 0.89 -9.21 3.06
C LEU A 32 0.31 -8.88 4.43
N LEU A 33 -0.71 -8.03 4.49
CA LEU A 33 -1.47 -7.75 5.72
C LEU A 33 -2.33 -8.93 6.14
N PHE A 34 -2.74 -9.77 5.19
CA PHE A 34 -3.52 -10.98 5.48
C PHE A 34 -2.64 -12.15 5.95
N ASP A 35 -1.32 -12.10 5.74
CA ASP A 35 -0.39 -13.10 6.27
C ASP A 35 0.02 -12.76 7.72
N ASP A 36 -0.39 -13.60 8.67
CA ASP A 36 -0.12 -13.43 10.11
C ASP A 36 1.38 -13.35 10.44
N ASN A 37 2.26 -13.87 9.58
CA ASN A 37 3.71 -13.79 9.75
C ASN A 37 4.30 -12.44 9.34
N CYS A 38 3.66 -11.71 8.44
CA CYS A 38 4.16 -10.45 7.89
C CYS A 38 3.46 -9.21 8.47
N ILE A 39 2.28 -9.37 9.08
CA ILE A 39 1.47 -8.26 9.61
C ILE A 39 2.24 -7.36 10.60
N GLY A 40 3.13 -7.93 11.41
CA GLY A 40 3.97 -7.19 12.36
C GLY A 40 5.02 -6.30 11.70
N TYR A 41 5.46 -6.62 10.48
CA TYR A 41 6.46 -5.86 9.74
C TYR A 41 5.86 -4.63 9.05
N PHE A 42 4.62 -4.76 8.57
CA PHE A 42 3.86 -3.69 7.88
C PHE A 42 2.99 -2.84 8.81
N GLY A 43 3.15 -2.98 10.13
CA GLY A 43 2.46 -2.15 11.11
C GLY A 43 2.74 -0.65 10.88
N LEU A 44 1.73 0.18 11.11
CA LEU A 44 1.79 1.65 10.95
C LEU A 44 2.95 2.30 11.71
N GLN A 45 3.45 1.67 12.78
CA GLN A 45 4.66 2.13 13.48
C GLN A 45 5.94 1.99 12.65
N ASN A 46 6.04 0.96 11.81
CA ASN A 46 7.23 0.71 10.98
C ASN A 46 7.19 1.48 9.65
N MET A 47 6.00 1.95 9.23
CA MET A 47 5.81 2.67 7.97
C MET A 47 5.07 4.00 8.19
N PRO A 48 5.74 5.02 8.73
CA PRO A 48 5.15 6.35 8.87
C PRO A 48 4.76 6.92 7.50
N GLY A 49 3.56 7.47 7.38
CA GLY A 49 3.03 8.06 6.14
C GLY A 49 2.28 7.10 5.21
N LEU A 50 2.24 5.79 5.51
CA LEU A 50 1.45 4.84 4.71
C LEU A 50 -0.05 5.16 4.77
N LEU A 51 -0.57 5.47 5.96
CA LEU A 51 -1.99 5.81 6.16
C LEU A 51 -2.39 7.09 5.43
N GLU A 52 -1.52 8.12 5.45
CA GLU A 52 -1.74 9.38 4.74
C GLU A 52 -1.87 9.14 3.24
N LEU A 53 -0.95 8.37 2.65
CA LEU A 53 -1.01 8.03 1.23
C LEU A 53 -2.26 7.25 0.85
N LEU A 54 -2.64 6.27 1.66
CA LEU A 54 -3.88 5.49 1.45
C LEU A 54 -5.12 6.39 1.52
N LEU A 55 -5.17 7.32 2.48
CA LEU A 55 -6.24 8.30 2.61
C LEU A 55 -6.31 9.25 1.41
N GLU A 56 -5.18 9.74 0.91
CA GLU A 56 -5.14 10.58 -0.30
C GLU A 56 -5.71 9.82 -1.52
N HIS A 57 -5.28 8.57 -1.74
CA HIS A 57 -5.80 7.74 -2.83
C HIS A 57 -7.28 7.43 -2.65
N PHE A 58 -7.73 7.15 -1.44
CA PHE A 58 -9.14 6.89 -1.14
C PHE A 58 -10.00 8.13 -1.36
N HIS A 59 -9.56 9.30 -0.88
CA HIS A 59 -10.27 10.56 -1.09
C HIS A 59 -10.37 10.92 -2.56
N ARG A 60 -9.29 10.73 -3.33
CA ARG A 60 -9.30 10.96 -4.77
C ARG A 60 -10.21 9.99 -5.51
N SER A 61 -10.22 8.72 -5.11
CA SER A 61 -11.12 7.70 -5.68
C SER A 61 -12.59 8.00 -5.36
N LEU A 62 -12.89 8.42 -4.13
CA LEU A 62 -14.25 8.83 -3.77
C LEU A 62 -14.70 10.06 -4.58
N SER A 63 -13.83 11.06 -4.76
CA SER A 63 -14.15 12.25 -5.55
C SER A 63 -14.32 11.99 -7.05
N ASP A 64 -13.79 10.87 -7.56
CA ASP A 64 -13.95 10.47 -8.96
C ASP A 64 -15.27 9.70 -9.19
N VAL A 65 -15.75 8.99 -8.16
CA VAL A 65 -16.95 8.15 -8.22
C VAL A 65 -18.23 8.89 -7.80
N PHE A 66 -18.14 9.83 -6.86
CA PHE A 66 -19.26 10.61 -6.31
C PHE A 66 -19.23 12.07 -6.79
#